data_AF-A0A955YUJ7-F1
#
_entry.id   AF-A0A955YUJ7-F1
#
_cell.length_a   1.000
_cell.length_b   1.000
_cell.length_c   1.000
_cell.angle_alpha   90.00
_cell.angle_beta   90.00
_cell.angle_gamma   90.00
#
_symmetry.space_group_name_H-M   'P 1'
#
loop_
_entity.id
_entity.type
_entity.pdbx_description
1 polymer ?
#
loop_
_entity_poly.entity_id
_entity_poly.type
_entity_poly.pdbx_seq_one_letter_code
_entity_poly.pdbx_strand_id
1 'polypeptide(L)'
;MFTFVTRPVPCLFVALMALGLGACATSEPPVNRVQENVVDKLTFSGEWYSLQTVIDAPYGAGYTFVGEQGSLEKIEWEIQERFLLARRSFEHIAGSEPQGLAGETEENAAVAVYAIESHFDIRRQYNPVTGEESNVVYEDTQDRPWHQRKYMRVDWSKNLITDNSFLVLAKLFDGIDTEPVSYYVQNLDA
;
A
#
# COMPACT_ATOMS: atom_id res chain seq x y z
N MET A 1 -51.21 60.72 -51.62
CA MET A 1 -51.69 59.84 -50.53
C MET A 1 -51.67 58.43 -51.10
N PHE A 2 -50.78 57.48 -50.78
CA PHE A 2 -49.73 57.28 -49.79
C PHE A 2 -48.55 56.56 -50.50
N THR A 3 -47.31 56.90 -50.16
CA THR A 3 -46.11 56.13 -50.56
C THR A 3 -45.71 55.19 -49.42
N PHE A 4 -45.67 53.88 -49.70
CA PHE A 4 -45.19 52.87 -48.74
C PHE A 4 -43.66 52.90 -48.67
N VAL A 5 -43.13 53.23 -47.49
CA VAL A 5 -41.70 53.10 -47.17
C VAL A 5 -41.51 51.75 -46.49
N THR A 6 -40.85 50.81 -47.15
CA THR A 6 -40.43 49.54 -46.56
C THR A 6 -39.11 49.76 -45.79
N ARG A 7 -39.15 49.61 -44.46
CA ARG A 7 -37.94 49.63 -43.61
C ARG A 7 -37.34 48.23 -43.54
N PRO A 8 -36.03 48.05 -43.76
CA PRO A 8 -35.37 46.76 -43.56
C PRO A 8 -35.21 46.49 -42.06
N VAL A 9 -35.84 45.41 -41.59
CA VAL A 9 -35.69 44.86 -40.24
C VAL A 9 -34.27 44.28 -40.10
N PRO A 10 -33.55 44.54 -38.99
CA PRO A 10 -32.14 44.20 -38.87
C PRO A 10 -31.95 42.70 -38.58
N CYS A 11 -31.66 41.91 -39.62
CA CYS A 11 -31.19 40.52 -39.50
C CYS A 11 -29.86 40.37 -38.70
N LEU A 12 -29.23 41.48 -38.30
CA LEU A 12 -27.94 41.49 -37.61
C LEU A 12 -28.03 40.99 -36.15
N PHE A 13 -29.19 41.14 -35.49
CA PHE A 13 -29.33 40.77 -34.07
C PHE A 13 -29.45 39.25 -33.82
N VAL A 14 -29.86 38.47 -34.83
CA VAL A 14 -30.00 37.01 -34.69
C VAL A 14 -28.64 36.31 -34.87
N ALA A 15 -27.72 36.89 -35.64
CA ALA A 15 -26.40 36.31 -35.88
C ALA A 15 -25.48 36.33 -34.64
N LEU A 16 -25.68 37.27 -33.72
CA LEU A 16 -24.83 37.41 -32.53
C LEU A 16 -25.19 36.42 -31.40
N MET A 17 -26.39 35.82 -31.43
CA MET A 17 -26.86 34.89 -30.39
C MET A 17 -26.41 33.44 -30.63
N ALA A 18 -25.91 33.12 -31.82
CA ALA A 18 -25.44 31.78 -32.20
C ALA A 18 -24.00 31.46 -31.77
N LEU A 19 -23.24 32.44 -31.24
CA LEU A 19 -21.83 32.29 -30.85
C LEU A 19 -21.62 31.91 -29.37
N GLY A 20 -22.69 31.71 -28.59
CA GLY A 20 -22.61 31.54 -27.14
C GLY A 20 -22.49 30.10 -26.61
N LEU A 21 -22.50 29.06 -27.45
CA LEU A 21 -22.59 27.65 -27.00
C LEU A 21 -21.24 26.91 -26.95
N GLY A 22 -20.12 27.60 -27.20
CA GLY A 22 -18.77 27.04 -27.17
C GLY A 22 -18.04 27.26 -25.84
N ALA A 23 -18.71 27.10 -24.70
CA ALA A 23 -18.00 27.01 -23.43
C ALA A 23 -17.35 25.61 -23.36
N CYS A 24 -16.14 25.49 -23.92
CA CYS A 24 -15.30 24.33 -23.66
C CYS A 24 -15.00 24.30 -22.15
N ALA A 25 -15.75 23.50 -21.41
CA ALA A 25 -15.39 23.10 -20.06
C ALA A 25 -14.13 22.23 -20.18
N THR A 26 -12.96 22.87 -20.22
CA THR A 26 -11.67 22.19 -20.14
C THR A 26 -11.59 21.57 -18.75
N SER A 27 -11.69 20.24 -18.68
CA SER A 27 -11.45 19.52 -17.44
C SER A 27 -9.97 19.64 -17.09
N GLU A 28 -9.64 20.41 -16.06
CA GLU A 28 -8.30 20.39 -15.47
C GLU A 28 -7.89 18.95 -15.10
N PRO A 29 -6.60 18.58 -15.24
CA PRO A 29 -6.13 17.26 -14.86
C PRO A 29 -6.43 17.00 -13.38
N PRO A 30 -6.70 15.75 -12.99
CA PRO A 30 -7.03 15.44 -11.61
C PRO A 30 -5.87 15.77 -10.66
N VAL A 31 -6.18 16.43 -9.56
CA VAL A 31 -5.21 16.72 -8.49
C VAL A 31 -5.03 15.44 -7.67
N ASN A 32 -3.84 14.85 -7.74
CA ASN A 32 -3.52 13.65 -6.97
C ASN A 32 -3.07 14.01 -5.55
N ARG A 33 -3.76 13.49 -4.53
CA ARG A 33 -3.40 13.63 -3.10
C ARG A 33 -3.02 12.30 -2.44
N VAL A 34 -2.89 11.24 -3.23
CA VAL A 34 -2.45 9.93 -2.74
C VAL A 34 -1.00 10.03 -2.26
N GLN A 35 -0.73 9.48 -1.08
CA GLN A 35 0.61 9.50 -0.49
C GLN A 35 1.45 8.35 -1.10
N GLU A 36 2.78 8.42 -1.00
CA GLU A 36 3.71 7.42 -1.59
C GLU A 36 3.57 6.02 -0.98
N ASN A 37 4.40 5.02 -1.34
CA ASN A 37 4.40 3.69 -0.69
C ASN A 37 3.04 2.95 -0.64
N VAL A 38 2.22 3.14 -1.68
CA VAL A 38 0.98 2.38 -1.86
C VAL A 38 1.31 0.99 -2.39
N VAL A 39 0.77 -0.05 -1.75
CA VAL A 39 0.85 -1.43 -2.26
C VAL A 39 -0.54 -1.99 -2.57
N ASP A 40 -0.66 -2.69 -3.70
CA ASP A 40 -1.87 -3.42 -4.06
C ASP A 40 -1.89 -4.73 -3.27
N LYS A 41 -3.01 -5.04 -2.62
CA LYS A 41 -3.15 -6.29 -1.87
C LYS A 41 -3.00 -7.52 -2.75
N LEU A 42 -3.38 -7.42 -4.04
CA LEU A 42 -3.27 -8.52 -4.97
C LEU A 42 -1.82 -8.94 -5.23
N THR A 43 -0.85 -8.05 -5.01
CA THR A 43 0.58 -8.41 -5.07
C THR A 43 0.91 -9.54 -4.11
N PHE A 44 0.27 -9.60 -2.95
CA PHE A 44 0.56 -10.59 -1.91
C PHE A 44 -0.17 -11.93 -2.12
N SER A 45 -0.85 -12.12 -3.25
CA SER A 45 -1.48 -13.40 -3.57
C SER A 45 -0.46 -14.43 -4.05
N GLY A 46 -0.69 -15.70 -3.70
CA GLY A 46 0.15 -16.82 -4.11
C GLY A 46 1.37 -17.02 -3.21
N GLU A 47 2.29 -17.86 -3.70
CA GLU A 47 3.47 -18.28 -2.94
C GLU A 47 4.68 -17.39 -3.24
N TRP A 48 5.41 -17.05 -2.18
CA TRP A 48 6.58 -16.18 -2.21
C TRP A 48 7.81 -16.91 -1.67
N TYR A 49 8.99 -16.43 -2.04
CA TYR A 49 10.25 -16.90 -1.48
C TYR A 49 10.89 -15.77 -0.69
N SER A 50 11.30 -16.06 0.54
CA SER A 50 11.92 -15.10 1.45
C SER A 50 13.29 -15.59 1.88
N LEU A 51 14.30 -14.74 1.76
CA LEU A 51 15.66 -15.00 2.20
C LEU A 51 16.15 -13.78 2.98
N GLN A 52 16.58 -14.00 4.21
CA GLN A 52 17.19 -12.95 5.03
C GLN A 52 18.67 -12.82 4.69
N THR A 53 19.18 -11.58 4.63
CA THR A 53 20.59 -11.28 4.40
C THR A 53 21.01 -10.09 5.24
N VAL A 54 22.21 -10.14 5.81
CA VAL A 54 22.80 -9.03 6.55
C VAL A 54 23.38 -8.04 5.57
N ILE A 55 22.83 -6.83 5.52
CA ILE A 55 23.31 -5.76 4.61
C ILE A 55 24.32 -4.82 5.27
N ASP A 56 24.31 -4.75 6.60
CA ASP A 56 25.20 -3.90 7.39
C ASP A 56 25.43 -4.53 8.76
N ALA A 57 26.62 -4.31 9.31
CA ALA A 57 26.99 -4.76 10.64
C ALA A 57 28.09 -3.83 11.20
N PRO A 58 28.05 -3.47 12.49
CA PRO A 58 29.08 -2.62 13.07
C PRO A 58 30.44 -3.34 13.01
N TYR A 59 31.53 -2.59 12.80
CA TYR A 59 32.88 -3.16 12.67
C TYR A 59 33.34 -4.02 13.86
N GLY A 60 32.76 -3.80 15.04
CA GLY A 60 33.05 -4.60 16.25
C GLY A 60 32.16 -5.84 16.43
N ALA A 61 31.21 -6.10 15.53
CA ALA A 61 30.34 -7.29 15.63
C ALA A 61 31.17 -8.56 15.41
N GLY A 62 31.31 -9.36 16.48
CA GLY A 62 31.90 -10.71 16.40
C GLY A 62 30.89 -11.81 16.07
N TYR A 63 29.60 -11.45 15.96
CA TYR A 63 28.49 -12.40 15.90
C TYR A 63 27.82 -12.50 14.52
N THR A 64 28.16 -11.60 13.58
CA THR A 64 27.62 -11.61 12.20
C THR A 64 28.54 -10.85 11.25
N PHE A 65 28.33 -10.97 9.94
CA PHE A 65 29.05 -10.23 8.91
C PHE A 65 28.15 -9.87 7.73
N VAL A 66 28.51 -8.82 6.99
CA VAL A 66 27.76 -8.41 5.78
C VAL A 66 27.77 -9.53 4.74
N GLY A 67 26.59 -9.92 4.28
CA GLY A 67 26.38 -11.02 3.35
C GLY A 67 26.10 -12.37 4.00
N GLU A 68 26.10 -12.46 5.34
CA GLU A 68 25.56 -13.65 6.03
C GLU A 68 24.07 -13.80 5.68
N GLN A 69 23.66 -15.03 5.33
CA GLN A 69 22.32 -15.32 4.82
C GLN A 69 21.62 -16.41 5.65
N GLY A 70 20.31 -16.25 5.78
CA GLY A 70 19.44 -17.24 6.40
C GLY A 70 19.10 -18.40 5.45
N SER A 71 18.12 -19.19 5.87
CA SER A 71 17.54 -20.21 4.99
C SER A 71 16.50 -19.58 4.06
N LEU A 72 16.41 -20.11 2.84
CA LEU A 72 15.34 -19.74 1.91
C LEU A 72 14.04 -20.37 2.38
N GLU A 73 13.05 -19.54 2.68
CA GLU A 73 11.73 -19.96 3.12
C GLU A 73 10.71 -19.74 2.02
N LYS A 74 9.81 -20.71 1.83
CA LYS A 74 8.63 -20.54 0.99
C LYS A 74 7.48 -20.08 1.87
N ILE A 75 6.90 -18.93 1.55
CA ILE A 75 5.93 -18.24 2.40
C ILE A 75 4.64 -17.92 1.64
N GLU A 76 3.57 -17.76 2.40
CA GLU A 76 2.32 -17.15 1.97
C GLU A 76 2.05 -15.92 2.83
N TRP A 77 1.53 -14.85 2.23
CA TRP A 77 1.20 -13.63 2.94
C TRP A 77 -0.23 -13.65 3.44
N GLU A 78 -0.40 -13.32 4.71
CA GLU A 78 -1.70 -13.12 5.33
C GLU A 78 -1.86 -11.64 5.66
N ILE A 79 -2.96 -11.06 5.16
CA ILE A 79 -3.29 -9.65 5.38
C ILE A 79 -4.35 -9.58 6.47
N GLN A 80 -3.95 -9.11 7.65
CA GLN A 80 -4.86 -8.76 8.74
C GLN A 80 -5.15 -7.26 8.73
N GLU A 81 -5.94 -6.78 9.69
CA GLU A 81 -6.29 -5.35 9.78
C GLU A 81 -5.11 -4.46 10.17
N ARG A 82 -4.20 -4.99 11.00
CA ARG A 82 -3.07 -4.22 11.56
C ARG A 82 -1.71 -4.80 11.20
N PHE A 83 -1.68 -6.02 10.67
CA PHE A 83 -0.45 -6.75 10.43
C PHE A 83 -0.48 -7.43 9.07
N LEU A 84 0.66 -7.38 8.39
CA LEU A 84 0.98 -8.20 7.24
C LEU A 84 1.94 -9.29 7.71
N LEU A 85 1.47 -10.53 7.70
CA LEU A 85 2.24 -11.68 8.17
C LEU A 85 2.74 -12.47 6.97
N ALA A 86 4.02 -12.84 6.98
CA ALA A 86 4.54 -13.90 6.15
C ALA A 86 4.51 -15.19 6.95
N ARG A 87 3.78 -16.19 6.49
CA ARG A 87 3.74 -17.53 7.10
C ARG A 87 4.45 -18.52 6.21
N ARG A 88 5.12 -19.51 6.80
CA ARG A 88 5.67 -20.61 6.01
C ARG A 88 4.54 -21.35 5.31
N SER A 89 4.72 -21.71 4.05
CA SER A 89 3.68 -22.39 3.25
C SER A 89 3.60 -23.91 3.52
N PHE A 90 4.41 -24.42 4.43
CA PHE A 90 4.54 -25.84 4.76
C PHE A 90 5.04 -26.01 6.19
N GLU A 91 4.74 -27.15 6.82
CA GLU A 91 5.25 -27.46 8.15
C GLU A 91 6.76 -27.73 8.09
N HIS A 92 7.53 -27.14 9.00
CA HIS A 92 8.98 -27.40 9.04
C HIS A 92 9.29 -28.89 9.29
N ILE A 93 8.50 -29.54 10.14
CA ILE A 93 8.52 -30.98 10.40
C ILE A 93 7.07 -31.47 10.35
N ALA A 94 6.81 -32.56 9.63
CA ALA A 94 5.46 -33.08 9.47
C ALA A 94 4.79 -33.38 10.83
N GLY A 95 3.64 -32.76 11.08
CA GLY A 95 2.86 -32.87 12.32
C GLY A 95 3.46 -32.13 13.52
N SER A 96 4.49 -31.30 13.34
CA SER A 96 5.11 -30.55 14.44
C SER A 96 4.43 -29.23 14.75
N GLU A 97 3.58 -28.73 13.85
CA GLU A 97 2.89 -27.44 13.99
C GLU A 97 1.36 -27.62 14.09
N PRO A 98 0.83 -28.50 14.97
CA PRO A 98 -0.61 -28.82 15.01
C PRO A 98 -1.48 -27.74 15.66
N GLN A 99 -0.88 -26.75 16.32
CA GLN A 99 -1.54 -25.71 17.11
C GLN A 99 -0.82 -24.39 16.85
N GLY A 100 -1.44 -23.52 16.05
CA GLY A 100 -0.94 -22.18 15.79
C GLY A 100 -0.83 -21.34 17.06
N LEU A 101 -0.01 -20.28 16.99
CA LEU A 101 0.11 -19.29 18.05
C LEU A 101 -1.25 -18.60 18.25
N ALA A 102 -1.92 -18.89 19.37
CA ALA A 102 -3.21 -18.36 19.86
C ALA A 102 -4.45 -19.28 19.77
N GLY A 103 -4.31 -20.56 19.41
CA GLY A 103 -5.39 -21.55 19.61
C GLY A 103 -6.58 -21.46 18.65
N GLU A 104 -6.50 -20.57 17.67
CA GLU A 104 -7.15 -20.76 16.37
C GLU A 104 -6.14 -21.53 15.50
N THR A 105 -6.62 -22.48 14.69
CA THR A 105 -5.74 -23.37 13.92
C THR A 105 -5.03 -22.58 12.82
N GLU A 106 -3.96 -21.91 13.21
CA GLU A 106 -3.09 -21.17 12.33
C GLU A 106 -1.97 -22.11 11.89
N GLU A 107 -2.13 -22.69 10.71
CA GLU A 107 -1.13 -23.56 10.09
C GLU A 107 0.16 -22.74 9.88
N ASN A 108 1.28 -23.29 10.35
CA ASN A 108 2.66 -22.88 10.10
C ASN A 108 3.21 -21.64 10.83
N ALA A 109 4.52 -21.65 11.09
CA ALA A 109 5.23 -20.57 11.79
C ALA A 109 5.31 -19.26 10.98
N ALA A 110 5.22 -18.12 11.68
CA ALA A 110 5.44 -16.79 11.10
C ALA A 110 6.94 -16.56 10.81
N VAL A 111 7.25 -16.07 9.62
CA VAL A 111 8.61 -15.78 9.11
C VAL A 111 8.91 -14.28 9.09
N ALA A 112 7.89 -13.43 8.91
CA ALA A 112 7.98 -11.99 9.10
C ALA A 112 6.63 -11.41 9.49
N VAL A 113 6.63 -10.28 10.21
CA VAL A 113 5.42 -9.53 10.56
C VAL A 113 5.70 -8.04 10.40
N TYR A 114 4.93 -7.36 9.57
CA TYR A 114 5.01 -5.92 9.37
C TYR A 114 3.72 -5.24 9.84
N ALA A 115 3.83 -4.02 10.37
CA ALA A 115 2.65 -3.25 10.73
C ALA A 115 1.99 -2.66 9.47
N ILE A 116 0.66 -2.71 9.42
CA ILE A 116 -0.13 -2.02 8.40
C ILE A 116 -0.58 -0.68 8.98
N GLU A 117 -0.20 0.41 8.31
CA GLU A 117 -0.54 1.77 8.72
C GLU A 117 -1.99 2.10 8.35
N SER A 118 -2.42 1.72 7.14
CA SER A 118 -3.77 1.97 6.66
C SER A 118 -4.18 1.03 5.52
N HIS A 119 -5.47 0.76 5.44
CA HIS A 119 -6.11 0.18 4.27
C HIS A 119 -6.97 1.25 3.59
N PHE A 120 -6.88 1.40 2.28
CA PHE A 120 -7.61 2.45 1.56
C PHE A 120 -7.89 2.07 0.12
N ASP A 121 -8.78 2.83 -0.49
CA ASP A 121 -9.00 2.85 -1.92
C ASP A 121 -8.58 4.17 -2.52
N ILE A 122 -8.14 4.14 -3.77
CA ILE A 122 -7.81 5.36 -4.51
C ILE A 122 -9.00 5.68 -5.40
N ARG A 123 -9.68 6.78 -5.11
CA ARG A 123 -10.85 7.23 -5.86
C ARG A 123 -10.94 8.75 -5.94
N ARG A 124 -11.82 9.25 -6.81
CA ARG A 124 -12.15 10.68 -6.84
C ARG A 124 -12.95 11.05 -5.60
N GLN A 125 -12.61 12.19 -5.01
CA GLN A 125 -13.39 12.80 -3.95
C GLN A 125 -14.78 13.10 -4.47
N TYR A 126 -15.80 12.86 -3.67
CA TYR A 126 -17.17 13.12 -4.05
C TYR A 126 -17.94 13.75 -2.89
N ASN A 127 -19.03 14.44 -3.21
CA ASN A 127 -19.97 14.92 -2.20
C ASN A 127 -20.84 13.74 -1.74
N PRO A 128 -20.81 13.31 -0.46
CA PRO A 128 -21.57 12.15 0.00
C PRO A 128 -23.09 12.35 -0.04
N VAL A 129 -23.57 13.60 -0.11
CA VAL A 129 -25.00 13.92 -0.20
C VAL A 129 -25.52 13.84 -1.63
N THR A 130 -24.74 14.32 -2.61
CA THR A 130 -25.19 14.43 -4.01
C THR A 130 -24.56 13.41 -4.95
N GLY A 131 -23.45 12.78 -4.57
CA GLY A 131 -22.68 11.85 -5.40
C GLY A 131 -21.79 12.53 -6.46
N GLU A 132 -21.77 13.86 -6.52
CA GLU A 132 -20.95 14.59 -7.50
C GLU A 132 -19.46 14.43 -7.21
N GLU A 133 -18.69 13.99 -8.20
CA GLU A 133 -17.24 13.83 -8.11
C GLU A 133 -16.50 15.15 -8.36
N SER A 134 -15.42 15.34 -7.61
CA SER A 134 -14.45 16.42 -7.74
C SER A 134 -13.27 16.01 -8.64
N ASN A 135 -12.44 16.98 -9.01
CA ASN A 135 -11.18 16.73 -9.70
C ASN A 135 -10.05 16.22 -8.77
N VAL A 136 -10.31 16.06 -7.47
CA VAL A 136 -9.31 15.58 -6.51
C VAL A 136 -9.37 14.06 -6.38
N VAL A 137 -8.23 13.39 -6.50
CA VAL A 137 -8.07 11.95 -6.20
C VAL A 137 -7.47 11.82 -4.79
N TYR A 138 -8.07 10.99 -3.95
CA TYR A 138 -7.68 10.83 -2.54
C TYR A 138 -7.72 9.36 -2.09
N GLU A 139 -7.13 9.12 -0.92
CA GLU A 139 -7.19 7.83 -0.22
C GLU A 139 -8.47 7.76 0.62
N ASP A 140 -9.41 6.92 0.19
CA ASP A 140 -10.62 6.65 0.94
C ASP A 140 -10.41 5.51 1.95
N THR A 141 -10.68 5.81 3.22
CA THR A 141 -10.59 4.88 4.35
C THR A 141 -11.92 4.66 5.05
N GLN A 142 -13.03 5.13 4.48
CA GLN A 142 -14.32 5.17 5.19
C GLN A 142 -15.41 4.38 4.48
N ASP A 143 -15.46 4.36 3.14
CA ASP A 143 -16.63 3.84 2.42
C ASP A 143 -16.79 2.32 2.50
N ARG A 144 -15.67 1.59 2.65
CA ARG A 144 -15.65 0.12 2.70
C ARG A 144 -14.92 -0.40 3.94
N PRO A 145 -15.27 -1.58 4.48
CA PRO A 145 -14.44 -2.25 5.49
C PRO A 145 -13.03 -2.55 4.97
N TRP A 146 -12.03 -2.56 5.87
CA TRP A 146 -10.61 -2.69 5.51
C TRP A 146 -10.30 -3.86 4.58
N HIS A 147 -10.93 -5.04 4.78
CA HIS A 147 -10.67 -6.27 4.01
C HIS A 147 -11.18 -6.19 2.57
N GLN A 148 -12.11 -5.27 2.26
CA GLN A 148 -12.65 -5.08 0.91
C GLN A 148 -11.92 -3.98 0.12
N ARG A 149 -11.05 -3.22 0.79
CA ARG A 149 -10.24 -2.17 0.16
C ARG A 149 -9.10 -2.79 -0.62
N LYS A 150 -8.76 -2.16 -1.75
CA LYS A 150 -7.78 -2.67 -2.71
C LYS A 150 -6.34 -2.42 -2.29
N TYR A 151 -6.06 -1.29 -1.65
CA TYR A 151 -4.71 -0.87 -1.32
C TYR A 151 -4.47 -0.90 0.18
N MET A 152 -3.19 -0.96 0.54
CA MET A 152 -2.73 -0.76 1.91
C MET A 152 -1.37 -0.07 1.91
N ARG A 153 -0.99 0.41 3.09
CA ARG A 153 0.32 1.00 3.38
C ARG A 153 0.94 0.25 4.54
N VAL A 154 2.14 -0.23 4.33
CA VAL A 154 2.85 -1.12 5.25
C VAL A 154 4.10 -0.40 5.73
N ASP A 155 4.32 -0.45 7.05
CA ASP A 155 5.57 -0.01 7.65
C ASP A 155 6.62 -1.12 7.49
N TRP A 156 7.48 -0.95 6.49
CA TRP A 156 8.59 -1.86 6.20
C TRP A 156 9.80 -1.64 7.12
N SER A 157 9.78 -0.61 7.97
CA SER A 157 10.95 -0.24 8.77
C SER A 157 11.24 -1.23 9.91
N LYS A 158 10.23 -2.02 10.32
CA LYS A 158 10.33 -2.98 11.42
C LYS A 158 9.68 -4.31 11.04
N ASN A 159 10.49 -5.37 11.07
CA ASN A 159 9.96 -6.73 11.16
C ASN A 159 9.75 -7.06 12.64
N LEU A 160 8.51 -7.29 13.07
CA LEU A 160 8.13 -7.52 14.47
C LEU A 160 8.45 -8.94 14.97
N ILE A 161 8.96 -9.83 14.11
CA ILE A 161 9.48 -11.11 14.55
C ILE A 161 10.83 -10.92 15.24
N THR A 162 10.89 -11.33 16.50
CA THR A 162 12.09 -11.31 17.32
C THR A 162 12.82 -12.65 17.34
N ASP A 163 12.24 -13.72 16.80
CA ASP A 163 12.94 -15.01 16.73
C ASP A 163 13.85 -15.09 15.50
N ASN A 164 15.07 -14.61 15.68
CA ASN A 164 16.13 -14.71 14.69
C ASN A 164 16.85 -16.06 14.80
N SER A 165 16.19 -17.15 14.41
CA SER A 165 16.82 -18.50 14.30
C SER A 165 18.02 -18.51 13.34
N PHE A 166 18.10 -17.52 12.46
CA PHE A 166 19.26 -17.25 11.62
C PHE A 166 20.53 -16.87 12.42
N LEU A 167 20.40 -16.11 13.51
CA LEU A 167 21.54 -15.64 14.32
C LEU A 167 21.89 -16.61 15.47
N VAL A 168 21.73 -17.92 15.26
CA VAL A 168 21.92 -18.94 16.31
C VAL A 168 23.32 -18.88 16.95
N LEU A 169 24.36 -18.54 16.18
CA LEU A 169 25.71 -18.31 16.72
C LEU A 169 25.73 -17.11 17.69
N ALA A 170 25.05 -16.02 17.36
CA ALA A 170 24.95 -14.84 18.22
C ALA A 170 24.21 -15.15 19.54
N LYS A 171 23.11 -15.93 19.48
CA LYS A 171 22.35 -16.36 20.67
C LYS A 171 23.17 -17.31 21.57
N LEU A 172 23.95 -18.23 20.99
CA LEU A 172 24.74 -19.22 21.73
C LEU A 172 25.96 -18.64 22.45
N PHE A 173 26.64 -17.65 21.84
CA PHE A 173 27.90 -17.14 22.38
C PHE A 173 27.74 -15.89 23.25
N ASP A 174 26.67 -15.11 23.11
CA ASP A 174 26.55 -13.80 23.76
C ASP A 174 25.19 -13.55 24.46
N GLY A 175 24.24 -14.50 24.41
CA GLY A 175 22.97 -14.40 25.15
C GLY A 175 22.11 -13.20 24.73
N ILE A 176 22.17 -12.83 23.44
CA ILE A 176 21.55 -11.61 22.92
C ILE A 176 20.03 -11.77 22.85
N ASP A 177 19.32 -10.90 23.54
CA ASP A 177 17.91 -10.59 23.29
C ASP A 177 17.81 -9.63 22.10
N THR A 178 16.99 -9.97 21.11
CA THR A 178 16.83 -9.15 19.90
C THR A 178 15.49 -8.41 19.91
N GLU A 179 15.55 -7.09 19.77
CA GLU A 179 14.37 -6.22 19.59
C GLU A 179 14.37 -5.60 18.19
N PRO A 180 13.19 -5.43 17.57
CA PRO A 180 13.11 -4.85 16.24
C PRO A 180 13.34 -3.33 16.32
N VAL A 181 14.38 -2.86 15.64
CA VAL A 181 14.69 -1.43 15.51
C VAL A 181 14.18 -0.94 14.17
N SER A 182 13.56 0.23 14.13
CA SER A 182 13.17 0.87 12.86
C SER A 182 14.42 1.20 12.07
N TYR A 183 14.47 0.70 10.85
CA TYR A 183 15.47 1.10 9.87
C TYR A 183 14.79 1.69 8.65
N TYR A 184 15.16 2.91 8.28
CA TYR A 184 14.64 3.59 7.11
C TYR A 184 15.79 3.91 6.17
N VAL A 185 15.78 3.32 4.97
CA VAL A 185 16.65 3.76 3.88
C VAL A 185 15.97 4.99 3.28
N GLN A 186 16.57 6.17 3.46
CA GLN A 186 16.09 7.37 2.81
C GLN A 186 16.02 7.13 1.30
N ASN A 187 14.87 7.41 0.69
CA ASN A 187 14.78 7.48 -0.76
C ASN A 187 15.80 8.51 -1.26
N LEU A 188 16.77 8.03 -2.04
CA LEU A 188 17.59 8.87 -2.89
C LEU A 188 16.75 9.25 -4.11
N ASP A 189 15.74 10.09 -3.90
CA ASP A 189 15.01 10.67 -5.02
C ASP A 189 15.82 11.84 -5.58
N ALA A 190 16.17 11.71 -6.86
CA ALA A 190 16.66 12.77 -7.74
C ALA A 190 15.49 13.37 -8.53
#